data_AF-A0A7W7IQ03-F1
#
_entry.id   AF-A0A7W7IQ03-F1
#
_cell.length_a   1.000
_cell.length_b   1.000
_cell.length_c   1.000
_cell.angle_alpha   90.00
_cell.angle_beta   90.00
_cell.angle_gamma   90.00
#
_symmetry.space_group_name_H-M   'P 1'
#
loop_
_entity.id
_entity.type
_entity.pdbx_description
1 polymer ?
#
loop_
_entity_poly.entity_id
_entity_poly.type
_entity_poly.pdbx_seq_one_letter_code
_entity_poly.pdbx_strand_id
1 'polypeptide(L)'
;MTDQTAQEPTMEEILASIRRIISEDDAPAETAAAAPEPVVEIAPEPEPIFPAAAEAPALVEEEVLELTERYEAPAAESIGDLEVADVAPFPAAAEPVAAPVYDSLVGESAAASAASAFAGLAATFQKPEAPVAAPQDMPFVSGNTVEAMVQAMLRPMLKEWLDANLPGIVEAQVRKEVERIARNAG
;
A
#
# COMPACT_ATOMS: atom_id res chain seq x y z
N MET A 1 3.46 42.41 25.95
CA MET A 1 3.07 42.74 24.56
C MET A 1 3.80 41.75 23.67
N THR A 2 3.12 40.65 23.42
CA THR A 2 3.51 39.48 22.64
C THR A 2 3.26 39.78 21.17
N ASP A 3 4.32 39.81 20.37
CA ASP A 3 4.22 39.69 18.91
C ASP A 3 5.53 39.03 18.43
N GLN A 4 5.69 37.75 18.80
CA GLN A 4 6.62 36.87 18.10
C GLN A 4 5.95 36.60 16.76
N THR A 5 6.23 37.44 15.78
CA THR A 5 5.74 37.32 14.41
C THR A 5 6.04 35.91 13.91
N ALA A 6 5.01 35.07 13.88
CA ALA A 6 5.02 33.82 13.13
C ALA A 6 5.06 34.20 11.66
N GLN A 7 6.25 34.58 11.20
CA GLN A 7 6.56 34.70 9.79
C GLN A 7 6.50 33.26 9.27
N GLU A 8 5.43 32.90 8.58
CA GLU A 8 5.38 31.62 7.87
C GLU A 8 6.62 31.59 6.96
N PRO A 9 7.58 30.67 7.19
CA PRO A 9 8.82 30.69 6.46
C PRO A 9 8.51 30.55 4.98
N THR A 10 9.12 31.42 4.18
CA THR A 10 8.94 31.41 2.74
C THR A 10 9.51 30.12 2.16
N MET A 11 8.95 29.64 1.04
CA MET A 11 9.37 28.39 0.38
C MET A 11 10.89 28.31 0.17
N GLU A 12 11.54 29.43 -0.12
CA GLU A 12 12.98 29.51 -0.34
C GLU A 12 13.80 29.30 0.95
N GLU A 13 13.29 29.74 2.09
CA GLU A 13 13.91 29.53 3.41
C GLU A 13 13.80 28.07 3.85
N ILE A 14 12.65 27.44 3.58
CA ILE A 14 12.45 26.01 3.83
C ILE A 14 13.45 25.19 2.99
N LEU A 15 13.58 25.50 1.70
CA LEU A 15 14.52 24.82 0.81
C LEU A 15 15.99 25.10 1.16
N ALA A 16 16.32 26.31 1.61
CA ALA A 16 17.65 26.66 2.09
C ALA A 16 18.02 25.92 3.38
N SER A 17 17.07 25.77 4.32
CA SER A 17 17.27 25.04 5.57
C SER A 17 17.51 23.55 5.32
N ILE A 18 16.72 22.92 4.43
CA ILE A 18 16.91 21.51 4.05
C ILE A 18 18.27 21.32 3.37
N ARG A 19 18.65 22.20 2.43
CA ARG A 19 19.96 22.13 1.75
C ARG A 19 21.13 22.25 2.72
N ARG A 20 21.02 23.13 3.71
CA ARG A 20 22.03 23.29 4.77
C ARG A 20 22.17 22.02 5.60
N ILE A 21 21.07 21.45 6.10
CA ILE A 21 21.10 20.25 6.93
C ILE A 21 21.74 19.08 6.18
N ILE A 22 21.35 18.84 4.93
CA ILE A 22 21.91 17.75 4.12
C ILE A 22 23.41 17.96 3.84
N SER A 23 23.85 19.20 3.65
CA SER A 23 25.27 19.51 3.43
C SER A 23 26.11 19.45 4.70
N GLU A 24 25.49 19.66 5.87
CA GLU A 24 26.14 19.60 7.19
C GLU A 24 26.22 18.15 7.70
N ASP A 25 25.31 17.27 7.26
CA ASP A 25 25.21 15.85 7.65
C ASP A 25 25.97 14.89 6.71
N ASP A 26 26.34 15.32 5.48
CA ASP A 26 27.17 14.54 4.53
C ASP A 26 28.68 14.67 4.80
N ALA A 27 29.07 14.62 6.09
CA ALA A 27 30.46 14.50 6.50
C ALA A 27 30.79 13.01 6.71
N PRO A 28 31.67 12.41 5.88
CA PRO A 28 32.04 11.01 6.05
C PRO A 28 32.84 10.85 7.35
N ALA A 29 32.36 10.01 8.26
CA ALA A 29 33.11 9.57 9.42
C ALA A 29 34.32 8.73 8.96
N GLU A 30 35.45 9.39 8.70
CA GLU A 30 36.73 8.76 8.46
C GLU A 30 37.24 8.08 9.75
N THR A 31 37.28 6.75 9.69
CA THR A 31 38.12 5.79 10.39
C THR A 31 39.15 6.35 11.39
N ALA A 32 38.91 6.16 12.69
CA ALA A 32 39.93 6.21 13.73
C ALA A 32 40.29 4.79 14.18
N ALA A 33 41.60 4.52 14.16
CA ALA A 33 42.25 3.24 14.42
C ALA A 33 42.12 2.74 15.87
N ALA A 34 42.30 1.43 16.00
CA ALA A 34 42.34 0.67 17.25
C ALA A 34 43.39 1.16 18.27
N ALA A 35 42.96 1.32 19.54
CA ALA A 35 43.75 1.25 20.77
C ALA A 35 42.77 1.00 21.97
N PRO A 36 43.20 0.35 23.06
CA PRO A 36 42.37 -0.56 23.85
C PRO A 36 41.36 0.14 24.76
N GLU A 37 40.17 -0.43 24.85
CA GLU A 37 39.12 -0.01 25.79
C GLU A 37 39.56 -0.23 27.25
N PRO A 38 39.34 0.73 28.15
CA PRO A 38 39.47 0.47 29.58
C PRO A 38 38.35 -0.48 30.00
N VAL A 39 38.70 -1.62 30.57
CA VAL A 39 37.74 -2.53 31.20
C VAL A 39 37.10 -1.77 32.37
N VAL A 40 35.88 -1.26 32.15
CA VAL A 40 35.04 -0.73 33.22
C VAL A 40 34.52 -1.94 34.00
N GLU A 41 35.03 -2.12 35.21
CA GLU A 41 34.53 -3.09 36.18
C GLU A 41 33.11 -2.66 36.58
N ILE A 42 32.10 -3.34 36.01
CA ILE A 42 30.68 -3.05 36.27
C ILE A 42 30.36 -3.51 37.69
N ALA A 43 30.23 -2.55 38.62
CA ALA A 43 29.58 -2.79 39.91
C ALA A 43 28.10 -3.16 39.68
N PRO A 44 27.52 -4.12 40.43
CA PRO A 44 26.14 -4.55 40.20
C PRO A 44 25.17 -3.39 40.47
N GLU A 45 24.40 -3.04 39.45
CA GLU A 45 23.29 -2.09 39.50
C GLU A 45 22.16 -2.66 40.39
N PRO A 46 21.52 -1.87 41.27
CA PRO A 46 20.46 -2.39 42.14
C PRO A 46 19.24 -2.78 41.30
N GLU A 47 18.77 -4.02 41.48
CA GLU A 47 17.57 -4.55 40.83
C GLU A 47 16.34 -3.68 41.14
N PRO A 48 15.48 -3.39 40.14
CA PRO A 48 14.25 -2.65 40.37
C PRO A 48 13.28 -3.48 41.21
N ILE A 49 12.90 -2.95 42.36
CA ILE A 49 11.90 -3.54 43.26
C ILE A 49 10.53 -3.34 42.63
N PHE A 50 9.99 -4.38 41.98
CA PHE A 50 8.59 -4.39 41.54
C PHE A 50 7.67 -4.60 42.75
N PRO A 51 6.60 -3.79 42.93
CA PRO A 51 5.62 -4.06 43.96
C PRO A 51 4.91 -5.39 43.67
N ALA A 52 4.94 -6.28 44.66
CA ALA A 52 4.31 -7.58 44.58
C ALA A 52 2.79 -7.46 44.37
N ALA A 53 2.30 -8.21 43.38
CA ALA A 53 0.93 -8.71 43.24
C ALA A 53 -0.19 -7.66 43.40
N ALA A 54 -0.41 -6.88 42.35
CA ALA A 54 -1.77 -6.55 41.92
C ALA A 54 -2.04 -7.37 40.65
N GLU A 55 -3.10 -8.16 40.71
CA GLU A 55 -3.65 -9.04 39.66
C GLU A 55 -3.32 -8.52 38.24
N ALA A 56 -2.42 -9.23 37.56
CA ALA A 56 -2.12 -8.93 36.16
C ALA A 56 -3.43 -9.12 35.37
N PRO A 57 -3.89 -8.15 34.55
CA PRO A 57 -4.76 -8.54 33.46
C PRO A 57 -3.97 -9.58 32.68
N ALA A 58 -4.54 -10.77 32.51
CA ALA A 58 -3.96 -11.80 31.66
C ALA A 58 -3.59 -11.11 30.34
N LEU A 59 -2.29 -10.99 30.10
CA LEU A 59 -1.79 -10.55 28.82
C LEU A 59 -2.37 -11.57 27.85
N VAL A 60 -3.34 -11.13 27.06
CA VAL A 60 -3.68 -11.79 25.80
C VAL A 60 -2.35 -11.78 25.06
N GLU A 61 -1.64 -12.90 25.12
CA GLU A 61 -0.52 -13.16 24.24
C GLU A 61 -1.03 -12.83 22.85
N GLU A 62 -0.35 -11.86 22.25
CA GLU A 62 -0.51 -11.38 20.89
C GLU A 62 -1.28 -12.40 20.06
N GLU A 63 -2.51 -12.06 19.72
CA GLU A 63 -3.27 -12.69 18.65
C GLU A 63 -2.46 -12.41 17.38
N VAL A 64 -1.42 -13.22 17.17
CA VAL A 64 -0.65 -13.30 15.95
C VAL A 64 -1.70 -13.63 14.92
N LEU A 65 -2.08 -12.63 14.12
CA LEU A 65 -3.05 -12.80 13.05
C LEU A 65 -2.49 -13.85 12.10
N GLU A 66 -2.94 -15.09 12.26
CA GLU A 66 -2.64 -16.18 11.35
C GLU A 66 -3.28 -15.81 10.02
N LEU A 67 -2.53 -15.21 9.10
CA LEU A 67 -2.99 -14.79 7.76
C LEU A 67 -3.54 -15.95 6.90
N THR A 68 -3.47 -17.18 7.42
CA THR A 68 -4.09 -18.39 6.87
C THR A 68 -5.56 -18.54 7.25
N GLU A 69 -6.04 -17.84 8.28
CA GLU A 69 -7.45 -17.81 8.62
C GLU A 69 -8.23 -16.96 7.62
N ARG A 70 -9.29 -17.55 7.07
CA ARG A 70 -10.18 -16.84 6.14
C ARG A 70 -11.08 -15.92 6.95
N TYR A 71 -10.95 -14.61 6.74
CA TYR A 71 -11.91 -13.64 7.25
C TYR A 71 -13.30 -13.92 6.64
N GLU A 72 -14.25 -14.31 7.48
CA GLU A 72 -15.65 -14.43 7.12
C GLU A 72 -16.34 -13.12 7.50
N ALA A 73 -16.54 -12.25 6.50
CA ALA A 73 -17.17 -10.96 6.72
C ALA A 73 -18.60 -11.17 7.24
N PRO A 74 -19.00 -10.49 8.34
CA PRO A 74 -20.37 -10.56 8.81
C PRO A 74 -21.30 -10.02 7.72
N ALA A 75 -22.44 -10.69 7.52
CA ALA A 75 -23.38 -10.41 6.42
C ALA A 75 -24.03 -9.01 6.45
N ALA A 76 -23.72 -8.17 7.44
CA ALA A 76 -24.21 -6.81 7.54
C ALA A 76 -23.22 -5.95 8.34
N GLU A 77 -22.24 -5.36 7.66
CA GLU A 77 -21.48 -4.23 8.22
C GLU A 77 -22.27 -2.94 7.96
N SER A 78 -22.89 -2.39 9.01
CA SER A 78 -23.37 -1.01 8.97
C SER A 78 -22.18 -0.07 9.18
N ILE A 79 -21.89 0.80 8.20
CA ILE A 79 -20.89 1.85 8.38
C ILE A 79 -21.59 3.03 9.07
N GLY A 80 -21.61 3.04 10.40
CA GLY A 80 -22.34 4.04 11.18
C GLY A 80 -23.85 3.87 11.04
N ASP A 81 -24.58 4.95 10.75
CA ASP A 81 -26.04 4.96 10.53
C ASP A 81 -26.44 4.57 9.09
N LEU A 82 -25.48 4.15 8.27
CA LEU A 82 -25.76 3.64 6.92
C LEU A 82 -25.99 2.13 6.96
N GLU A 83 -27.19 1.69 6.59
CA GLU A 83 -27.46 0.31 6.22
C GLU A 83 -26.85 0.01 4.84
N VAL A 84 -25.81 -0.83 4.81
CA VAL A 84 -25.27 -1.37 3.56
C VAL A 84 -26.21 -2.49 3.11
N ALA A 85 -27.12 -2.17 2.19
CA ALA A 85 -27.97 -3.18 1.59
C ALA A 85 -27.14 -4.15 0.75
N ASP A 86 -27.49 -5.43 0.84
CA ASP A 86 -26.99 -6.48 -0.05
C ASP A 86 -27.12 -6.01 -1.50
N VAL A 87 -26.03 -6.08 -2.28
CA VAL A 87 -26.03 -5.66 -3.68
C VAL A 87 -26.96 -6.62 -4.42
N ALA A 88 -28.23 -6.21 -4.55
CA ALA A 88 -29.18 -6.91 -5.39
C ALA A 88 -28.55 -7.05 -6.78
N PRO A 89 -28.68 -8.21 -7.45
CA PRO A 89 -28.18 -8.37 -8.80
C PRO A 89 -28.70 -7.21 -9.63
N PHE A 90 -27.76 -6.46 -10.22
CA PHE A 90 -28.06 -5.30 -11.03
C PHE A 90 -29.20 -5.67 -11.99
N PRO A 91 -30.31 -4.90 -12.05
CA PRO A 91 -31.39 -5.24 -12.94
C PRO A 91 -30.81 -5.43 -14.34
N ALA A 92 -31.08 -6.60 -14.93
CA ALA A 92 -30.64 -6.95 -16.26
C ALA A 92 -30.91 -5.76 -17.19
N ALA A 93 -29.86 -5.35 -17.91
CA ALA A 93 -29.78 -4.15 -18.76
C ALA A 93 -31.17 -3.67 -19.17
N ALA A 94 -31.64 -2.60 -18.52
CA ALA A 94 -32.83 -1.89 -18.98
C ALA A 94 -32.63 -1.60 -20.47
N GLU A 95 -33.62 -1.96 -21.30
CA GLU A 95 -33.71 -1.43 -22.65
C GLU A 95 -33.49 0.10 -22.57
N PRO A 96 -32.78 0.72 -23.53
CA PRO A 96 -32.44 2.13 -23.45
C PRO A 96 -33.73 2.96 -23.45
N VAL A 97 -34.25 3.24 -22.27
CA VAL A 97 -35.26 4.26 -22.04
C VAL A 97 -34.62 5.56 -22.49
N ALA A 98 -35.21 6.18 -23.51
CA ALA A 98 -34.74 7.44 -24.08
C ALA A 98 -34.49 8.42 -22.94
N ALA A 99 -33.23 8.80 -22.75
CA ALA A 99 -32.87 9.76 -21.73
C ALA A 99 -33.69 11.05 -21.94
N PRO A 100 -34.27 11.64 -20.89
CA PRO A 100 -34.92 12.93 -21.02
C PRO A 100 -33.92 13.94 -21.62
N VAL A 101 -34.37 14.65 -22.65
CA VAL A 101 -33.56 15.67 -23.32
C VAL A 101 -33.47 16.87 -22.37
N TYR A 102 -32.36 16.94 -21.63
CA TYR A 102 -32.04 18.12 -20.84
C TYR A 102 -31.46 19.21 -21.74
N ASP A 103 -31.69 20.47 -21.38
CA ASP A 103 -31.00 21.58 -22.02
C ASP A 103 -29.52 21.55 -21.63
N SER A 104 -28.63 21.74 -22.60
CA SER A 104 -27.19 21.61 -22.37
C SER A 104 -26.69 22.82 -21.58
N LEU A 105 -26.12 22.57 -20.40
CA LEU A 105 -25.56 23.62 -19.53
C LEU A 105 -24.30 24.28 -20.12
N VAL A 106 -23.70 23.66 -21.14
CA VAL A 106 -22.45 24.11 -21.76
C VAL A 106 -22.62 24.14 -23.28
N GLY A 107 -22.05 25.16 -23.92
CA GLY A 107 -22.05 25.25 -25.38
C GLY A 107 -21.18 24.18 -26.03
N GLU A 108 -21.58 23.73 -27.23
CA GLU A 108 -20.90 22.67 -27.99
C GLU A 108 -19.38 22.88 -28.12
N SER A 109 -18.96 24.12 -28.40
CA SER A 109 -17.53 24.46 -28.51
C SER A 109 -16.75 24.25 -27.22
N ALA A 110 -17.35 24.52 -26.06
CA ALA A 110 -16.70 24.35 -24.76
C ALA A 110 -16.69 22.86 -24.36
N ALA A 111 -17.76 22.12 -24.66
CA ALA A 111 -17.81 20.66 -24.49
C ALA A 111 -16.75 19.95 -25.36
N ALA A 112 -16.62 20.31 -26.64
CA ALA A 112 -15.61 19.76 -27.54
C ALA A 112 -14.19 20.09 -27.09
N SER A 113 -13.97 21.30 -26.56
CA SER A 113 -12.67 21.72 -26.01
C SER A 113 -12.30 20.93 -24.75
N ALA A 114 -13.26 20.72 -23.84
CA ALA A 114 -13.06 19.90 -22.65
C ALA A 114 -12.78 18.44 -23.02
N ALA A 115 -13.56 17.87 -23.93
CA ALA A 115 -13.35 16.51 -24.43
C ALA A 115 -11.96 16.32 -25.06
N SER A 116 -11.49 17.32 -25.82
CA SER A 116 -10.15 17.28 -26.43
C SER A 116 -9.03 17.37 -25.37
N ALA A 117 -9.21 18.17 -24.32
CA ALA A 117 -8.26 18.26 -23.21
C ALA A 117 -8.20 16.95 -22.40
N PHE A 118 -9.35 16.34 -22.12
CA PHE A 118 -9.41 15.03 -21.45
C PHE A 118 -8.83 13.91 -22.32
N ALA A 119 -9.08 13.92 -23.64
CA ALA A 119 -8.48 12.98 -24.57
C ALA A 119 -6.95 13.15 -24.64
N GLY A 120 -6.45 14.38 -24.63
CA GLY A 120 -5.02 14.69 -24.54
C GLY A 120 -4.39 14.15 -23.25
N LEU A 121 -5.07 14.34 -22.10
CA LEU A 121 -4.63 13.79 -20.82
C LEU A 121 -4.64 12.26 -20.81
N ALA A 122 -5.73 11.64 -21.27
CA ALA A 122 -5.83 10.18 -21.36
C ALA A 122 -4.72 9.60 -22.23
N ALA A 123 -4.38 10.25 -23.35
CA ALA A 123 -3.27 9.86 -24.21
C ALA A 123 -1.90 9.93 -23.53
N THR A 124 -1.71 10.75 -22.49
CA THR A 124 -0.46 10.75 -21.69
C THR A 124 -0.35 9.57 -20.73
N PHE A 125 -1.48 9.00 -20.31
CA PHE A 125 -1.53 7.79 -19.47
C PHE A 125 -1.60 6.50 -20.30
N GLN A 126 -2.03 6.60 -21.57
CA GLN A 126 -1.94 5.50 -22.52
C GLN A 126 -0.46 5.22 -22.81
N LYS A 127 0.05 4.14 -22.24
CA LYS A 127 1.35 3.55 -22.58
C LYS A 127 1.55 3.58 -24.10
N PRO A 128 2.58 4.25 -24.64
CA PRO A 128 2.90 4.09 -26.04
C PRO A 128 3.34 2.62 -26.20
N GLU A 129 2.49 1.82 -26.83
CA GLU A 129 2.92 0.54 -27.39
C GLU A 129 3.86 0.87 -28.54
N ALA A 130 5.13 1.09 -28.20
CA ALA A 130 6.16 1.40 -29.17
C ALA A 130 6.40 0.17 -30.04
N PRO A 131 6.52 0.32 -31.37
CA PRO A 131 6.95 -0.76 -32.23
C PRO A 131 8.39 -1.13 -31.86
N VAL A 132 8.64 -2.42 -31.93
CA VAL A 132 9.92 -3.09 -31.70
C VAL A 132 11.04 -2.41 -32.50
N ALA A 133 11.94 -1.64 -31.85
CA ALA A 133 13.37 -1.42 -32.17
C ALA A 133 13.88 -0.02 -31.75
N ALA A 134 14.50 0.09 -30.56
CA ALA A 134 15.58 1.04 -30.22
C ALA A 134 16.02 0.86 -28.75
N PRO A 135 17.25 1.27 -28.35
CA PRO A 135 17.99 0.69 -27.23
C PRO A 135 17.48 1.10 -25.85
N GLN A 136 17.78 0.23 -24.91
CA GLN A 136 17.13 -0.01 -23.62
C GLN A 136 17.81 0.74 -22.46
N ASP A 137 18.30 1.96 -22.70
CA ASP A 137 19.23 2.64 -21.79
C ASP A 137 18.65 3.83 -20.99
N MET A 138 17.34 3.92 -20.80
CA MET A 138 16.78 4.82 -19.78
C MET A 138 15.55 4.22 -19.09
N PRO A 139 15.72 3.56 -17.92
CA PRO A 139 14.63 2.88 -17.21
C PRO A 139 13.58 3.82 -16.60
N PHE A 140 13.75 5.15 -16.70
CA PHE A 140 12.88 6.14 -16.07
C PHE A 140 11.94 6.90 -17.04
N VAL A 141 12.12 6.80 -18.36
CA VAL A 141 11.37 7.62 -19.34
C VAL A 141 10.36 6.79 -20.15
N SER A 142 10.45 5.47 -20.14
CA SER A 142 9.62 4.56 -20.94
C SER A 142 8.51 3.88 -20.14
N GLY A 143 7.62 4.66 -19.51
CA GLY A 143 6.36 4.14 -18.95
C GLY A 143 6.47 3.01 -17.92
N ASN A 144 7.66 2.80 -17.35
CA ASN A 144 7.91 1.84 -16.30
C ASN A 144 7.59 2.53 -14.97
N THR A 145 6.30 2.55 -14.64
CA THR A 145 5.80 3.09 -13.37
C THR A 145 6.48 2.38 -12.20
N VAL A 146 6.45 3.00 -11.01
CA VAL A 146 6.93 2.38 -9.76
C VAL A 146 6.32 0.98 -9.58
N GLU A 147 5.06 0.81 -9.97
CA GLU A 147 4.38 -0.48 -10.02
C GLU A 147 5.11 -1.53 -10.87
N ALA A 148 5.59 -1.18 -12.06
CA ALA A 148 6.30 -2.11 -12.92
C ALA A 148 7.66 -2.51 -12.33
N MET A 149 8.32 -1.61 -11.60
CA MET A 149 9.55 -1.93 -10.85
C MET A 149 9.25 -2.84 -9.65
N VAL A 150 8.21 -2.53 -8.87
CA VAL A 150 7.78 -3.36 -7.74
C VAL A 150 7.34 -4.75 -8.22
N GLN A 151 6.61 -4.83 -9.33
CA GLN A 151 6.19 -6.10 -9.92
C GLN A 151 7.39 -6.93 -10.41
N ALA A 152 8.39 -6.29 -11.03
CA ALA A 152 9.61 -6.98 -11.45
C ALA A 152 10.37 -7.58 -10.25
N MET A 153 10.33 -6.90 -9.09
CA MET A 153 10.97 -7.37 -7.85
C MET A 153 10.16 -8.43 -7.11
N LEU A 154 8.83 -8.30 -7.05
CA LEU A 154 7.97 -9.25 -6.32
C LEU A 154 7.73 -10.56 -7.07
N ARG A 155 7.75 -10.54 -8.42
CA ARG A 155 7.51 -11.72 -9.25
C ARG A 155 8.41 -12.93 -8.91
N PRO A 156 9.75 -12.79 -8.74
CA PRO A 156 10.59 -13.92 -8.36
C PRO A 156 10.28 -14.45 -6.96
N MET A 157 10.02 -13.58 -5.97
CA MET A 157 9.72 -14.00 -4.59
C MET A 157 8.39 -14.75 -4.50
N LEU A 158 7.35 -14.26 -5.19
CA LEU A 158 6.05 -14.92 -5.25
C LEU A 158 6.13 -16.26 -5.97
N LYS A 159 6.94 -16.36 -7.04
CA LYS A 159 7.14 -17.60 -7.77
C LYS A 159 7.77 -18.67 -6.87
N GLU A 160 8.85 -18.34 -6.18
CA GLU A 160 9.52 -19.28 -5.28
C GLU A 160 8.58 -19.76 -4.17
N TRP A 161 7.80 -18.84 -3.59
CA TRP A 161 6.82 -19.19 -2.58
C TRP A 161 5.70 -20.09 -3.13
N LEU A 162 5.15 -19.78 -4.30
CA LEU A 162 4.12 -20.60 -4.94
C LEU A 162 4.65 -21.99 -5.29
N ASP A 163 5.85 -22.08 -5.84
CA ASP A 163 6.48 -23.36 -6.19
C ASP A 163 6.68 -24.24 -4.94
N ALA A 164 6.95 -23.66 -3.77
CA ALA A 164 7.10 -24.38 -2.50
C ALA A 164 5.77 -24.73 -1.80
N ASN A 165 4.75 -23.85 -1.85
CA ASN A 165 3.56 -23.96 -0.99
C ASN A 165 2.30 -24.42 -1.73
N LEU A 166 2.20 -24.16 -3.04
CA LEU A 166 1.00 -24.48 -3.83
C LEU A 166 0.69 -25.99 -3.86
N PRO A 167 1.66 -26.92 -4.00
CA PRO A 167 1.36 -28.35 -4.02
C PRO A 167 0.61 -28.81 -2.76
N GLY A 168 1.07 -28.41 -1.57
CA GLY A 168 0.45 -28.78 -0.30
C GLY A 168 -0.96 -28.23 -0.13
N ILE A 169 -1.17 -26.96 -0.52
CA ILE A 169 -2.49 -26.32 -0.48
C ILE A 169 -3.48 -27.06 -1.40
N VAL A 170 -3.06 -27.41 -2.62
CA VAL A 170 -3.91 -28.11 -3.59
C VAL A 170 -4.24 -29.53 -3.09
N GLU A 171 -3.28 -30.28 -2.57
CA GLU A 171 -3.53 -31.63 -2.03
C GLU A 171 -4.53 -31.61 -0.87
N ALA A 172 -4.39 -30.64 0.05
CA ALA A 172 -5.32 -30.47 1.14
C ALA A 172 -6.74 -30.14 0.65
N GLN A 173 -6.86 -29.26 -0.34
CA GLN A 173 -8.15 -28.87 -0.90
C GLN A 173 -8.81 -29.98 -1.73
N VAL A 174 -8.03 -30.72 -2.53
CA VAL A 174 -8.53 -31.89 -3.29
C VAL A 174 -9.00 -32.99 -2.35
N ARG A 175 -8.27 -33.26 -1.25
CA ARG A 175 -8.70 -34.25 -0.25
C ARG A 175 -10.07 -33.88 0.36
N LYS A 176 -10.22 -32.62 0.79
CA LYS A 176 -11.51 -32.10 1.30
C LYS A 176 -12.63 -32.27 0.27
N GLU A 177 -12.34 -31.99 -1.00
CA GLU A 177 -13.33 -32.07 -2.06
C GLU A 177 -13.71 -33.51 -2.43
N VAL A 178 -12.76 -34.43 -2.46
CA VAL A 178 -13.03 -35.87 -2.67
C VAL A 178 -13.83 -36.45 -1.52
N GLU A 179 -13.52 -36.09 -0.27
CA GLU A 179 -14.30 -36.51 0.91
C GLU A 179 -15.73 -35.96 0.88
N ARG A 180 -15.91 -34.71 0.45
CA ARG A 180 -17.23 -34.09 0.26
C ARG A 180 -18.04 -34.81 -0.81
N ILE A 181 -17.44 -35.10 -1.96
CA ILE A 181 -18.09 -35.83 -3.05
C ILE A 181 -18.42 -37.26 -2.60
N ALA A 182 -17.50 -37.95 -1.93
CA ALA A 182 -17.71 -39.31 -1.44
C ALA A 182 -18.87 -39.39 -0.43
N ARG A 183 -19.02 -38.39 0.44
CA ARG A 183 -20.15 -38.28 1.39
C ARG A 183 -21.47 -37.98 0.70
N ASN A 184 -21.46 -37.24 -0.41
CA ASN A 184 -22.67 -36.86 -1.14
C ASN A 184 -23.08 -37.91 -2.20
N ALA A 185 -22.17 -38.82 -2.56
CA ALA A 185 -22.39 -39.88 -3.55
C ALA A 185 -22.77 -41.24 -2.95
N GLY A 186 -22.63 -41.41 -1.63
CA GLY A 186 -23.12 -42.58 -0.87
C GLY A 186 -24.48 -42.31 -0.24
#